data_AF-A0A2N2T8S1-F1
#
_entry.id   AF-A0A2N2T8S1-F1
#
_cell.length_a   1.000
_cell.length_b   1.000
_cell.length_c   1.000
_cell.angle_alpha   90.00
_cell.angle_beta   90.00
_cell.angle_gamma   90.00
#
_symmetry.space_group_name_H-M   'P 1'
#
loop_
_entity.id
_entity.type
_entity.pdbx_description
1 polymer ?
#
loop_
_entity_poly.entity_id
_entity_poly.type
_entity_poly.pdbx_seq_one_letter_code
_entity_poly.pdbx_strand_id
1 'polypeptide(L)'
;VPAEPERKHDDRRNLSNPDDDGVESAFCNVHPEVLHALVGWARWVSGRVSLDGVFSFGSLISDDGRLFERERSDIDLLIAIPTKLDAGRRVAWCATLAGLVHELEVSLLSVLRRDDAGSPITSVLAVTAFELTYDVHKSRSQGFFSTNRFLRVDDGALHPPKKLSASRLEALPHMASTVVAEVQAARNRYLRVSPNGKRATAIWDDAHDALPKEICRAAAMARYVIQSPGDESQFNINEGLRFLMSLVHNEGRSELKELSDIILSRQGARGQRQGLTADHLLFLWELLFDRFVMTLSHPSVAPSTQTLQRDGRVPNPKVDAGAMSSPRHSTPKPHPRPGVPCPECMGAGIRRAPSEGQWVTSCRRCGGTGVIEAQG
;
A
#
# COMPACT_ATOMS: atom_id res chain seq x y z
N VAL A 1 -18.95 46.83 68.65
CA VAL A 1 -18.55 45.49 68.18
C VAL A 1 -19.70 44.94 67.35
N PRO A 2 -19.54 44.91 66.03
CA PRO A 2 -19.31 43.62 65.36
C PRO A 2 -18.12 43.66 64.39
N ALA A 3 -17.66 42.45 64.07
CA ALA A 3 -16.35 42.07 63.57
C ALA A 3 -16.12 42.38 62.08
N GLU A 4 -14.88 42.78 61.77
CA GLU A 4 -14.33 42.83 60.41
C GLU A 4 -14.02 41.41 59.89
N PRO A 5 -14.31 41.10 58.61
CA PRO A 5 -13.93 39.82 58.04
C PRO A 5 -12.46 39.83 57.58
N GLU A 6 -11.79 38.73 57.91
CA GLU A 6 -10.39 38.41 57.62
C GLU A 6 -10.04 38.48 56.12
N ARG A 7 -8.94 39.17 55.81
CA ARG A 7 -8.30 39.12 54.49
C ARG A 7 -7.54 37.80 54.35
N LYS A 8 -8.00 36.92 53.46
CA LYS A 8 -7.21 35.77 53.00
C LYS A 8 -6.18 36.24 51.97
N HIS A 9 -4.90 36.07 52.31
CA HIS A 9 -3.78 36.18 51.38
C HIS A 9 -3.90 35.09 50.31
N ASP A 10 -4.05 35.51 49.06
CA ASP A 10 -4.09 34.62 47.90
C ASP A 10 -2.63 34.39 47.44
N ASP A 11 -2.11 33.23 47.85
CA ASP A 11 -0.76 32.75 47.57
C ASP A 11 -0.68 32.33 46.10
N ARG A 12 -0.45 33.29 45.20
CA ARG A 12 -0.16 33.03 43.79
C ARG A 12 1.19 32.33 43.65
N ARG A 13 1.20 31.01 43.84
CA ARG A 13 2.28 30.15 43.34
C ARG A 13 2.13 30.05 41.83
N ASN A 14 3.08 30.67 41.13
CA ASN A 14 3.44 30.33 39.76
C ASN A 14 3.78 28.84 39.71
N LEU A 15 2.81 28.02 39.28
CA LEU A 15 3.08 26.68 38.77
C LEU A 15 3.54 26.86 37.33
N SER A 16 4.85 27.05 37.15
CA SER A 16 5.50 26.79 35.86
C SER A 16 5.21 25.34 35.48
N ASN A 17 4.51 25.16 34.36
CA ASN A 17 4.08 23.87 33.83
C ASN A 17 5.33 23.11 33.35
N PRO A 18 5.74 21.99 33.97
CA PRO A 18 6.98 21.27 33.61
C PRO A 18 6.83 20.40 32.35
N ASP A 19 5.72 20.51 31.62
CA ASP A 19 5.41 19.69 30.44
C ASP A 19 5.57 20.43 29.09
N ASP A 20 6.02 21.69 29.09
CA ASP A 20 6.13 22.50 27.85
C ASP A 20 7.54 22.51 27.23
N ASP A 21 8.53 21.89 27.87
CA ASP A 21 9.93 21.79 27.38
C ASP A 21 10.19 20.52 26.52
N GLY A 22 9.14 19.73 26.20
CA GLY A 22 9.29 18.37 25.67
C GLY A 22 9.32 18.21 24.14
N VAL A 23 8.99 19.24 23.36
CA VAL A 23 8.83 19.10 21.90
C VAL A 23 10.09 19.52 21.11
N GLU A 24 10.91 20.44 21.64
CA GLU A 24 12.09 20.93 20.91
C GLU A 24 13.27 19.95 20.88
N SER A 25 13.29 18.93 21.74
CA SER A 25 14.43 17.99 21.86
C SER A 25 14.33 16.72 21.00
N ALA A 26 13.19 16.42 20.39
CA ALA A 26 12.96 15.10 19.78
C ALA A 26 13.50 14.95 18.34
N PHE A 27 14.02 16.01 17.72
CA PHE A 27 14.29 16.02 16.28
C PHE A 27 15.67 16.53 15.88
N CYS A 28 16.66 16.48 16.78
CA CYS A 28 18.00 17.04 16.54
C CYS A 28 18.71 16.55 15.26
N ASN A 29 18.26 15.46 14.62
CA ASN A 29 18.82 14.92 13.38
C ASN A 29 17.81 14.76 12.23
N VAL A 30 16.54 15.15 12.37
CA VAL A 30 15.62 15.07 11.24
C VAL A 30 15.86 16.25 10.32
N HIS A 31 16.08 15.98 9.03
CA HIS A 31 16.34 16.98 7.98
C HIS A 31 15.32 18.14 8.04
N PRO A 32 15.68 19.30 8.64
CA PRO A 32 14.71 20.33 8.98
C PRO A 32 14.11 20.96 7.72
N GLU A 33 14.85 21.00 6.62
CA GLU A 33 14.37 21.46 5.33
C GLU A 33 13.28 20.55 4.75
N VAL A 34 13.38 19.23 4.94
CA VAL A 34 12.39 18.26 4.48
C VAL A 34 11.12 18.37 5.30
N LEU A 35 11.26 18.42 6.64
CA LEU A 35 10.11 18.62 7.52
C LEU A 35 9.41 19.96 7.24
N HIS A 36 10.17 21.03 7.05
CA HIS A 36 9.59 22.33 6.72
C HIS A 36 8.78 22.28 5.42
N ALA A 37 9.30 21.61 4.38
CA ALA A 37 8.58 21.40 3.13
C ALA A 37 7.30 20.57 3.33
N LEU A 38 7.35 19.50 4.13
CA LEU A 38 6.20 18.65 4.44
C LEU A 38 5.13 19.41 5.23
N VAL A 39 5.52 20.18 6.27
CA VAL A 39 4.61 21.01 7.08
C VAL A 39 3.92 22.07 6.20
N GLY A 40 4.71 22.78 5.38
CA GLY A 40 4.19 23.79 4.46
C GLY A 40 3.20 23.19 3.46
N TRP A 41 3.54 22.04 2.88
CA TRP A 41 2.66 21.32 1.97
C TRP A 41 1.39 20.82 2.68
N ALA A 42 1.49 20.19 3.85
CA ALA A 42 0.34 19.66 4.58
C ALA A 42 -0.68 20.78 4.89
N ARG A 43 -0.21 21.93 5.38
CA ARG A 43 -1.07 23.11 5.63
C ARG A 43 -1.74 23.62 4.35
N TRP A 44 -0.98 23.67 3.25
CA TRP A 44 -1.49 24.12 1.95
C TRP A 44 -2.55 23.15 1.36
N VAL A 45 -2.36 21.85 1.53
CA VAL A 45 -3.28 20.79 1.09
C VAL A 45 -4.56 20.77 1.93
N SER A 46 -4.46 20.92 3.26
CA SER A 46 -5.64 20.99 4.14
C SER A 46 -6.60 22.14 3.77
N GLY A 47 -6.11 23.20 3.11
CA GLY A 47 -6.95 24.27 2.58
C GLY A 47 -7.62 23.97 1.22
N ARG A 48 -7.31 22.84 0.58
CA ARG A 48 -7.79 22.49 -0.78
C ARG A 48 -8.59 21.21 -0.82
N VAL A 49 -8.26 20.26 0.05
CA VAL A 49 -8.94 18.97 0.14
C VAL A 49 -9.11 18.62 1.61
N SER A 50 -10.29 18.09 1.96
CA SER A 50 -10.54 17.61 3.32
C SER A 50 -9.64 16.41 3.61
N LEU A 51 -8.98 16.41 4.76
CA LEU A 51 -8.12 15.33 5.25
C LEU A 51 -8.42 15.13 6.74
N ASP A 52 -8.40 13.87 7.20
CA ASP A 52 -8.47 13.58 8.65
C ASP A 52 -7.07 13.66 9.30
N GLY A 53 -6.00 13.68 8.50
CA GLY A 53 -4.64 13.90 8.96
C GLY A 53 -3.58 13.54 7.91
N VAL A 54 -2.38 14.10 8.07
CA VAL A 54 -1.18 13.78 7.29
C VAL A 54 -0.08 13.35 8.25
N PHE A 55 0.49 12.19 8.01
CA PHE A 55 1.51 11.60 8.87
C PHE A 55 2.72 11.17 8.04
N SER A 56 3.91 11.34 8.57
CA SER A 56 5.12 10.71 8.05
C SER A 56 5.45 9.47 8.86
N PHE A 57 5.99 8.46 8.19
CA PHE A 57 6.51 7.25 8.81
C PHE A 57 7.77 6.78 8.08
N GLY A 58 8.32 5.65 8.47
CA GLY A 58 9.48 5.06 7.80
C GLY A 58 10.79 5.78 8.12
N SER A 59 11.72 5.77 7.17
CA SER A 59 13.12 6.14 7.40
C SER A 59 13.33 7.59 7.87
N LEU A 60 12.48 8.53 7.44
CA LEU A 60 12.58 9.94 7.80
C LEU A 60 12.47 10.19 9.31
N ILE A 61 11.71 9.35 10.03
CA ILE A 61 11.45 9.50 11.48
C ILE A 61 11.94 8.29 12.29
N SER A 62 12.51 7.28 11.63
CA SER A 62 13.08 6.12 12.29
C SER A 62 14.49 6.44 12.77
N ASP A 63 14.80 6.04 14.01
CA ASP A 63 16.08 6.36 14.67
C ASP A 63 16.44 7.87 14.55
N ASP A 64 15.45 8.73 14.82
CA ASP A 64 15.53 10.19 14.74
C ASP A 64 16.05 10.71 13.37
N GLY A 65 15.72 10.00 12.29
CA GLY A 65 16.08 10.35 10.92
C GLY A 65 17.44 9.80 10.46
N ARG A 66 18.18 9.08 11.31
CA ARG A 66 19.51 8.54 10.96
C ARG A 66 19.50 7.53 9.82
N LEU A 67 18.36 6.89 9.57
CA LEU A 67 18.19 5.93 8.47
C LEU A 67 17.75 6.58 7.16
N PHE A 68 17.55 7.91 7.15
CA PHE A 68 17.14 8.63 5.95
C PHE A 68 18.35 8.99 5.10
N GLU A 69 18.44 8.42 3.90
CA GLU A 69 19.41 8.78 2.89
C GLU A 69 18.78 9.77 1.92
N ARG A 70 19.23 11.04 1.93
CA ARG A 70 18.67 12.15 1.13
C ARG A 70 18.49 11.79 -0.35
N GLU A 71 19.45 11.06 -0.92
CA GLU A 71 19.51 10.73 -2.34
C GLU A 71 18.66 9.50 -2.71
N ARG A 72 18.29 8.65 -1.74
CA ARG A 72 17.76 7.29 -2.02
C ARG A 72 16.51 6.91 -1.25
N SER A 73 16.33 7.40 -0.03
CA SER A 73 15.20 7.03 0.81
C SER A 73 13.91 7.65 0.30
N ASP A 74 12.87 6.85 0.14
CA ASP A 74 11.53 7.38 -0.09
C ASP A 74 11.04 8.12 1.17
N ILE A 75 10.22 9.15 0.97
CA ILE A 75 9.46 9.80 2.05
C ILE A 75 8.10 9.13 2.13
N ASP A 76 7.92 8.29 3.14
CA ASP A 76 6.66 7.60 3.38
C ASP A 76 5.64 8.51 4.08
N LEU A 77 4.48 8.67 3.44
CA LEU A 77 3.38 9.50 3.92
C LEU A 77 2.12 8.67 4.06
N LEU A 78 1.41 8.85 5.16
CA LEU A 78 0.07 8.33 5.39
C LEU A 78 -0.91 9.49 5.38
N ILE A 79 -1.95 9.39 4.57
CA ILE A 79 -2.98 10.41 4.46
C ILE A 79 -4.33 9.78 4.81
N ALA A 80 -4.93 10.25 5.90
CA ALA A 80 -6.21 9.74 6.34
C ALA A 80 -7.35 10.36 5.50
N ILE A 81 -8.07 9.50 4.80
CA ILE A 81 -9.22 9.85 3.96
C ILE A 81 -10.38 10.24 4.87
N PRO A 82 -11.08 11.37 4.60
CA PRO A 82 -12.25 11.78 5.36
C PRO A 82 -13.27 10.66 5.51
N THR A 83 -13.75 10.46 6.74
CA THR A 83 -14.90 9.58 6.98
C THR A 83 -16.10 10.03 6.15
N LYS A 84 -16.81 9.10 5.50
CA LYS A 84 -18.05 9.32 4.69
C LYS A 84 -17.89 9.72 3.22
N LEU A 85 -16.73 9.52 2.60
CA LEU A 85 -16.66 9.55 1.13
C LEU A 85 -17.12 8.21 0.56
N ASP A 86 -17.98 8.22 -0.45
CA ASP A 86 -18.31 7.04 -1.26
C ASP A 86 -17.26 6.82 -2.36
N ALA A 87 -17.40 5.75 -3.15
CA ALA A 87 -16.43 5.38 -4.17
C ALA A 87 -16.13 6.52 -5.16
N GLY A 88 -17.16 7.14 -5.73
CA GLY A 88 -16.99 8.23 -6.69
C GLY A 88 -16.30 9.44 -6.07
N ARG A 89 -16.70 9.84 -4.85
CA ARG A 89 -16.05 10.95 -4.14
C ARG A 89 -14.62 10.64 -3.73
N ARG A 90 -14.29 9.38 -3.38
CA ARG A 90 -12.91 8.97 -3.11
C ARG A 90 -12.04 9.00 -4.36
N VAL A 91 -12.57 8.62 -5.53
CA VAL A 91 -11.85 8.77 -6.81
C VAL A 91 -11.56 10.24 -7.10
N ALA A 92 -12.56 11.12 -7.01
CA ALA A 92 -12.38 12.56 -7.22
C ALA A 92 -11.41 13.18 -6.21
N TRP A 93 -11.47 12.75 -4.95
CA TRP A 93 -10.53 13.13 -3.90
C TRP A 93 -9.10 12.68 -4.23
N CYS A 94 -8.90 11.42 -4.65
CA CYS A 94 -7.59 10.91 -5.07
C CYS A 94 -7.05 11.64 -6.30
N ALA A 95 -7.90 11.97 -7.28
CA ALA A 95 -7.51 12.74 -8.46
C ALA A 95 -7.02 14.14 -8.09
N THR A 96 -7.74 14.83 -7.20
CA THR A 96 -7.34 16.13 -6.67
C THR A 96 -6.02 16.01 -5.91
N LEU A 97 -5.92 15.04 -4.98
CA LEU A 97 -4.74 14.81 -4.18
C LEU A 97 -3.51 14.46 -5.03
N ALA A 98 -3.66 13.71 -6.13
CA ALA A 98 -2.56 13.38 -7.04
C ALA A 98 -1.90 14.63 -7.62
N GLY A 99 -2.69 15.66 -7.97
CA GLY A 99 -2.17 16.96 -8.39
C GLY A 99 -1.40 17.67 -7.28
N LEU A 100 -1.90 17.61 -6.04
CA LEU A 100 -1.23 18.21 -4.89
C LEU A 100 0.05 17.46 -4.49
N VAL A 101 0.08 16.14 -4.63
CA VAL A 101 1.28 15.30 -4.41
C VAL A 101 2.33 15.62 -5.47
N HIS A 102 1.95 15.89 -6.71
CA HIS A 102 2.91 16.31 -7.74
C HIS A 102 3.64 17.61 -7.37
N GLU A 103 2.94 18.60 -6.81
CA GLU A 103 3.57 19.83 -6.30
C GLU A 103 4.56 19.55 -5.16
N LEU A 104 4.23 18.59 -4.28
CA LEU A 104 5.16 18.12 -3.24
C LEU A 104 6.41 17.48 -3.85
N GLU A 105 6.24 16.62 -4.84
CA GLU A 105 7.34 15.95 -5.55
C GLU A 105 8.32 16.97 -6.16
N VAL A 106 7.81 18.02 -6.82
CA VAL A 106 8.62 19.11 -7.38
C VAL A 106 9.37 19.87 -6.28
N SER A 107 8.69 20.19 -5.18
CA SER A 107 9.32 20.85 -4.03
C SER A 107 10.42 19.98 -3.41
N LEU A 108 10.14 18.69 -3.19
CA LEU A 108 11.10 17.77 -2.58
C LEU A 108 12.29 17.48 -3.48
N LEU A 109 12.12 17.45 -4.81
CA LEU A 109 13.25 17.34 -5.75
C LEU A 109 14.28 18.45 -5.49
N SER A 110 13.79 19.69 -5.34
CA SER A 110 14.63 20.87 -5.08
C SER A 110 15.24 20.84 -3.68
N VAL A 111 14.42 20.51 -2.66
CA VAL A 111 14.87 20.43 -1.27
C VAL A 111 15.92 19.33 -1.10
N LEU A 112 15.71 18.15 -1.66
CA LEU A 112 16.65 17.02 -1.56
C LEU A 112 17.81 17.12 -2.55
N ARG A 113 17.72 17.98 -3.57
CA ARG A 113 18.73 18.13 -4.63
C ARG A 113 19.01 16.79 -5.35
N ARG A 114 17.96 16.03 -5.67
CA ARG A 114 18.11 14.80 -6.46
C ARG A 114 18.20 15.13 -7.95
N ASP A 115 19.00 14.37 -8.68
CA ASP A 115 19.15 14.53 -10.13
C ASP A 115 18.04 13.82 -10.92
N ASP A 116 17.39 12.82 -10.34
CA ASP A 116 16.33 12.04 -10.99
C ASP A 116 14.94 12.62 -10.71
N ALA A 117 14.38 13.30 -11.72
CA ALA A 117 12.99 13.77 -11.72
C ALA A 117 11.98 12.74 -12.26
N GLY A 118 12.45 11.56 -12.70
CA GLY A 118 11.64 10.50 -13.29
C GLY A 118 11.10 9.50 -12.27
N SER A 119 11.70 9.42 -11.09
CA SER A 119 11.25 8.59 -9.98
C SER A 119 10.49 9.41 -8.94
N PRO A 120 9.34 8.93 -8.44
CA PRO A 120 8.69 9.50 -7.27
C PRO A 120 9.60 9.47 -6.06
N ILE A 121 9.57 10.54 -5.27
CA ILE A 121 10.30 10.74 -4.02
C ILE A 121 9.43 10.28 -2.84
N THR A 122 8.12 10.42 -2.95
CA THR A 122 7.17 10.07 -1.90
C THR A 122 6.47 8.74 -2.15
N SER A 123 6.13 8.06 -1.06
CA SER A 123 5.29 6.87 -1.04
C SER A 123 4.02 7.21 -0.24
N VAL A 124 2.95 7.57 -0.95
CA VAL A 124 1.71 8.05 -0.33
C VAL A 124 0.72 6.91 -0.11
N LEU A 125 0.38 6.67 1.16
CA LEU A 125 -0.59 5.68 1.61
C LEU A 125 -1.89 6.38 2.02
N ALA A 126 -2.87 6.42 1.12
CA ALA A 126 -4.21 6.94 1.43
C ALA A 126 -5.06 5.86 2.12
N VAL A 127 -5.45 6.10 3.37
CA VAL A 127 -6.10 5.10 4.25
C VAL A 127 -7.43 5.60 4.78
N THR A 128 -8.43 4.72 4.80
CA THR A 128 -9.72 4.99 5.44
C THR A 128 -9.68 4.62 6.93
N ALA A 129 -10.66 5.12 7.70
CA ALA A 129 -10.86 4.70 9.08
C ALA A 129 -11.05 3.18 9.23
N PHE A 130 -11.66 2.51 8.24
CA PHE A 130 -11.82 1.05 8.25
C PHE A 130 -10.47 0.33 8.22
N GLU A 131 -9.57 0.74 7.33
CA GLU A 131 -8.22 0.15 7.22
C GLU A 131 -7.39 0.36 8.48
N LEU A 132 -7.47 1.56 9.08
CA LEU A 132 -6.81 1.86 10.35
C LEU A 132 -7.37 1.02 11.51
N THR A 133 -8.69 0.80 11.54
CA THR A 133 -9.38 0.03 12.60
C THR A 133 -9.05 -1.46 12.55
N TYR A 134 -8.83 -2.02 11.36
CA TYR A 134 -8.53 -3.43 11.17
C TYR A 134 -7.06 -3.73 10.87
N ASP A 135 -6.21 -2.71 11.02
CA ASP A 135 -4.78 -2.77 10.80
C ASP A 135 -4.36 -3.34 9.43
N VAL A 136 -5.06 -2.93 8.36
CA VAL A 136 -4.83 -3.47 7.01
C VAL A 136 -3.88 -2.59 6.20
N HIS A 137 -2.66 -3.08 5.99
CA HIS A 137 -1.66 -2.45 5.15
C HIS A 137 -1.55 -3.13 3.76
N LYS A 138 -1.18 -2.36 2.72
CA LYS A 138 -1.07 -2.80 1.32
C LYS A 138 -0.13 -3.99 1.11
N SER A 139 0.91 -4.13 1.94
CA SER A 139 1.84 -5.28 1.91
C SER A 139 1.35 -6.47 2.74
N ARG A 140 0.18 -6.35 3.38
CA ARG A 140 -0.41 -7.34 4.29
C ARG A 140 0.44 -7.62 5.53
N SER A 141 1.35 -6.70 5.86
CA SER A 141 2.09 -6.71 7.13
C SER A 141 1.11 -6.50 8.28
N GLN A 142 0.92 -7.54 9.09
CA GLN A 142 0.14 -7.45 10.32
C GLN A 142 0.81 -6.49 11.30
N GLY A 143 0.01 -5.77 12.08
CA GLY A 143 0.55 -4.87 13.09
C GLY A 143 1.01 -3.51 12.55
N PHE A 144 0.85 -3.20 11.26
CA PHE A 144 1.54 -2.05 10.66
C PHE A 144 1.19 -0.72 11.35
N PHE A 145 -0.08 -0.37 11.46
CA PHE A 145 -0.51 0.86 12.13
C PHE A 145 -0.44 0.74 13.65
N SER A 146 -0.58 -0.47 14.20
CA SER A 146 -0.57 -0.69 15.65
C SER A 146 0.83 -0.83 16.27
N THR A 147 1.89 -0.95 15.47
CA THR A 147 3.28 -1.07 15.94
C THR A 147 4.20 0.06 15.49
N ASN A 148 3.95 0.68 14.33
CA ASN A 148 4.80 1.77 13.84
C ASN A 148 4.50 3.10 14.51
N ARG A 149 5.53 3.95 14.60
CA ARG A 149 5.40 5.35 15.01
C ARG A 149 5.00 6.20 13.81
N PHE A 150 4.22 7.24 14.06
CA PHE A 150 3.77 8.18 13.04
C PHE A 150 4.01 9.60 13.53
N LEU A 151 4.67 10.41 12.70
CA LEU A 151 4.83 11.84 12.95
C LEU A 151 3.69 12.57 12.28
N ARG A 152 2.83 13.27 13.02
CA ARG A 152 1.81 14.11 12.43
C ARG A 152 2.48 15.38 11.88
N VAL A 153 2.25 15.66 10.59
CA VAL A 153 3.08 16.61 9.83
C VAL A 153 2.70 18.07 10.08
N ASP A 154 1.45 18.37 10.44
CA ASP A 154 0.96 19.75 10.61
C ASP A 154 1.46 20.41 11.90
N ASP A 155 1.55 19.64 12.98
CA ASP A 155 1.96 20.06 14.33
C ASP A 155 3.32 19.48 14.79
N GLY A 156 3.89 18.53 14.04
CA GLY A 156 5.15 17.88 14.40
C GLY A 156 5.03 16.91 15.59
N ALA A 157 3.82 16.59 16.03
CA ALA A 157 3.61 15.69 17.16
C ALA A 157 3.87 14.23 16.77
N LEU A 158 4.65 13.51 17.59
CA LEU A 158 4.79 12.06 17.46
C LEU A 158 3.56 11.35 18.04
N HIS A 159 2.85 10.63 17.20
CA HIS A 159 1.76 9.76 17.59
C HIS A 159 2.30 8.34 17.87
N PRO A 160 2.15 7.84 19.11
CA PRO A 160 2.45 6.45 19.39
C PRO A 160 1.48 5.54 18.62
N PRO A 161 1.88 4.29 18.35
CA PRO A 161 1.14 3.40 17.44
C PRO A 161 -0.36 3.27 17.75
N LYS A 162 -0.70 3.17 19.05
CA LYS A 162 -2.09 3.01 19.52
C LYS A 162 -2.99 4.22 19.29
N LYS A 163 -2.45 5.40 18.95
CA LYS A 163 -3.26 6.61 18.73
C LYS A 163 -3.77 6.73 17.29
N LEU A 164 -3.12 6.09 16.32
CA LEU A 164 -3.56 6.15 14.93
C LEU A 164 -4.59 5.06 14.59
N SER A 165 -4.49 3.92 15.27
CA SER A 165 -5.36 2.77 15.08
C SER A 165 -6.21 2.54 16.33
N ALA A 166 -7.54 2.63 16.20
CA ALA A 166 -8.47 2.06 17.17
C ALA A 166 -8.56 0.53 16.98
N SER A 167 -7.42 -0.15 16.81
CA SER A 167 -7.32 -1.54 16.38
C SER A 167 -8.31 -2.38 17.15
N ARG A 168 -9.24 -3.03 16.44
CA ARG A 168 -10.02 -4.09 17.07
C ARG A 168 -9.08 -5.22 17.47
N LEU A 169 -9.43 -5.93 18.53
CA LEU A 169 -8.75 -7.18 18.91
C LEU A 169 -8.97 -8.27 17.86
N GLU A 170 -10.06 -8.20 17.11
CA GLU A 170 -10.42 -9.16 16.08
C GLU A 170 -9.86 -8.75 14.72
N ALA A 171 -8.91 -9.55 14.22
CA ALA A 171 -8.38 -9.42 12.87
C ALA A 171 -9.45 -9.80 11.83
N LEU A 172 -9.41 -9.15 10.67
CA LEU A 172 -10.22 -9.56 9.53
C LEU A 172 -9.81 -10.96 9.04
N PRO A 173 -10.75 -11.77 8.52
CA PRO A 173 -10.42 -12.97 7.78
C PRO A 173 -9.39 -12.69 6.68
N HIS A 174 -8.48 -13.63 6.41
CA HIS A 174 -7.36 -13.42 5.48
C HIS A 174 -7.78 -12.93 4.08
N MET A 175 -8.89 -13.45 3.54
CA MET A 175 -9.42 -13.01 2.24
C MET A 175 -9.93 -11.57 2.31
N ALA A 176 -10.58 -11.20 3.42
CA ALA A 176 -11.08 -9.86 3.62
C ALA A 176 -9.94 -8.84 3.75
N SER A 177 -8.92 -9.14 4.54
CA SER A 177 -7.73 -8.28 4.61
C SER A 177 -6.99 -8.20 3.29
N THR A 178 -6.96 -9.29 2.51
CA THR A 178 -6.37 -9.29 1.16
C THR A 178 -7.09 -8.35 0.21
N VAL A 179 -8.43 -8.42 0.11
CA VAL A 179 -9.21 -7.52 -0.77
C VAL A 179 -8.97 -6.05 -0.40
N VAL A 180 -9.03 -5.74 0.89
CA VAL A 180 -8.83 -4.37 1.40
C VAL A 180 -7.41 -3.87 1.13
N ALA A 181 -6.39 -4.72 1.32
CA ALA A 181 -5.00 -4.39 1.01
C ALA A 181 -4.77 -4.11 -0.48
N GLU A 182 -5.43 -4.83 -1.39
CA GLU A 182 -5.34 -4.58 -2.83
C GLU A 182 -5.96 -3.24 -3.25
N VAL A 183 -7.08 -2.85 -2.62
CA VAL A 183 -7.67 -1.52 -2.80
C VAL A 183 -6.68 -0.44 -2.34
N GLN A 184 -6.09 -0.60 -1.15
CA GLN A 184 -5.10 0.33 -0.64
C GLN A 184 -3.88 0.44 -1.57
N ALA A 185 -3.42 -0.69 -2.11
CA ALA A 185 -2.35 -0.74 -3.10
C ALA A 185 -2.73 -0.02 -4.41
N ALA A 186 -4.00 -0.12 -4.85
CA ALA A 186 -4.50 0.62 -6.00
C ALA A 186 -4.44 2.14 -5.77
N ARG A 187 -4.88 2.64 -4.61
CA ARG A 187 -4.75 4.08 -4.26
C ARG A 187 -3.29 4.52 -4.23
N ASN A 188 -2.42 3.75 -3.60
CA ASN A 188 -0.98 4.05 -3.54
C ASN A 188 -0.35 4.12 -4.93
N ARG A 189 -0.69 3.19 -5.84
CA ARG A 189 -0.24 3.23 -7.24
C ARG A 189 -0.79 4.44 -7.99
N TYR A 190 -2.05 4.80 -7.75
CA TYR A 190 -2.71 5.93 -8.39
C TYR A 190 -2.07 7.27 -8.00
N LEU A 191 -1.73 7.44 -6.71
CA LEU A 191 -1.09 8.65 -6.18
C LEU A 191 0.41 8.73 -6.46
N ARG A 192 0.98 7.71 -7.11
CA ARG A 192 2.40 7.66 -7.46
C ARG A 192 2.67 8.50 -8.71
N VAL A 193 3.13 9.73 -8.48
CA VAL A 193 3.53 10.70 -9.50
C VAL A 193 4.97 11.13 -9.25
N SER A 194 5.76 11.28 -10.30
CA SER A 194 7.14 11.78 -10.21
C SER A 194 7.20 13.32 -10.31
N PRO A 195 8.35 13.93 -9.96
CA PRO A 195 8.55 15.37 -10.12
C PRO A 195 8.37 15.89 -11.55
N ASN A 196 8.59 15.08 -12.58
CA ASN A 196 8.31 15.45 -13.98
C ASN A 196 6.86 15.19 -14.44
N GLY A 197 5.97 14.79 -13.52
CA GLY A 197 4.54 14.59 -13.78
C GLY A 197 4.18 13.23 -14.35
N LYS A 198 5.14 12.31 -14.53
CA LYS A 198 4.86 10.94 -14.98
C LYS A 198 4.08 10.20 -13.89
N ARG A 199 2.89 9.71 -14.25
CA ARG A 199 2.09 8.83 -13.39
C ARG A 199 2.54 7.37 -13.56
N ALA A 200 2.49 6.60 -12.47
CA ALA A 200 2.82 5.17 -12.52
C ALA A 200 1.73 4.32 -13.22
N THR A 201 0.48 4.78 -13.21
CA THR A 201 -0.66 4.08 -13.81
C THR A 201 -0.85 4.50 -15.26
N ALA A 202 -0.48 3.60 -16.19
CA ALA A 202 -0.76 3.75 -17.61
C ALA A 202 -2.23 3.42 -17.92
N ILE A 203 -2.71 3.84 -19.10
CA ILE A 203 -3.95 3.33 -19.68
C ILE A 203 -3.80 1.82 -19.83
N TRP A 204 -4.77 1.08 -19.32
CA TRP A 204 -4.80 -0.37 -19.44
C TRP A 204 -5.59 -0.77 -20.68
N ASP A 205 -4.91 -1.43 -21.62
CA ASP A 205 -5.52 -1.88 -22.87
C ASP A 205 -5.00 -3.25 -23.29
N ASP A 206 -5.30 -4.27 -22.49
CA ASP A 206 -5.03 -5.66 -22.88
C ASP A 206 -5.92 -6.05 -24.08
N ALA A 207 -5.46 -6.92 -24.97
CA ALA A 207 -6.22 -7.33 -26.16
C ALA A 207 -7.29 -8.41 -25.87
N HIS A 208 -7.09 -9.21 -24.82
CA HIS A 208 -7.87 -10.41 -24.53
C HIS A 208 -8.75 -10.26 -23.30
N ASP A 209 -8.26 -9.55 -22.28
CA ASP A 209 -8.95 -9.38 -21.02
C ASP A 209 -9.82 -8.10 -21.03
N ALA A 210 -10.99 -8.20 -20.40
CA ALA A 210 -11.90 -7.05 -20.23
C ALA A 210 -11.48 -6.12 -19.08
N LEU A 211 -10.86 -6.69 -18.04
CA LEU A 211 -10.32 -6.01 -16.86
C LEU A 211 -9.00 -6.67 -16.41
N PRO A 212 -8.13 -5.98 -15.65
CA PRO A 212 -6.94 -6.58 -15.06
C PRO A 212 -7.27 -7.81 -14.20
N LYS A 213 -6.42 -8.85 -14.26
CA LYS A 213 -6.65 -10.10 -13.52
C LYS A 213 -6.66 -9.89 -12.01
N GLU A 214 -5.91 -8.91 -11.51
CA GLU A 214 -5.78 -8.57 -10.11
C GLU A 214 -7.12 -8.11 -9.52
N ILE A 215 -7.82 -7.19 -10.20
CA ILE A 215 -9.11 -6.68 -9.71
C ILE A 215 -10.21 -7.74 -9.82
N CYS A 216 -10.21 -8.55 -10.89
CA CYS A 216 -11.13 -9.66 -11.02
C CYS A 216 -10.90 -10.71 -9.92
N ARG A 217 -9.64 -11.04 -9.58
CA ARG A 217 -9.34 -11.98 -8.50
C ARG A 217 -9.78 -11.44 -7.15
N ALA A 218 -9.50 -10.17 -6.85
CA ALA A 218 -9.97 -9.53 -5.62
C ALA A 218 -11.50 -9.49 -5.54
N ALA A 219 -12.17 -9.23 -6.66
CA ALA A 219 -13.63 -9.28 -6.74
C ALA A 219 -14.20 -10.68 -6.51
N ALA A 220 -13.55 -11.74 -7.00
CA ALA A 220 -13.94 -13.12 -6.73
C ALA A 220 -13.83 -13.45 -5.23
N MET A 221 -12.74 -13.01 -4.58
CA MET A 221 -12.56 -13.15 -3.13
C MET A 221 -13.63 -12.39 -2.34
N ALA A 222 -13.93 -11.15 -2.75
CA ALA A 222 -14.97 -10.34 -2.13
C ALA A 222 -16.34 -11.00 -2.27
N ARG A 223 -16.69 -11.48 -3.47
CA ARG A 223 -17.93 -12.23 -3.72
C ARG A 223 -18.02 -13.44 -2.81
N TYR A 224 -16.96 -14.23 -2.70
CA TYR A 224 -16.93 -15.42 -1.85
C TYR A 224 -17.26 -15.07 -0.39
N VAL A 225 -16.60 -14.05 0.16
CA VAL A 225 -16.83 -13.59 1.55
C VAL A 225 -18.25 -13.05 1.75
N ILE A 226 -18.80 -12.32 0.77
CA ILE A 226 -20.11 -11.65 0.90
C ILE A 226 -21.28 -12.61 0.65
N GLN A 227 -21.20 -13.47 -0.37
CA GLN A 227 -22.37 -14.14 -0.95
C GLN A 227 -22.34 -15.67 -0.78
N SER A 228 -21.16 -16.29 -0.75
CA SER A 228 -21.06 -17.75 -0.90
C SER A 228 -19.84 -18.33 -0.18
N PRO A 229 -19.73 -18.16 1.16
CA PRO A 229 -18.69 -18.82 1.92
C PRO A 229 -18.87 -20.34 1.78
N GLY A 230 -17.87 -21.02 1.20
CA GLY A 230 -17.85 -22.47 0.99
C GLY A 230 -17.79 -22.93 -0.48
N ASP A 231 -17.97 -22.03 -1.45
CA ASP A 231 -17.81 -22.35 -2.89
C ASP A 231 -16.32 -22.31 -3.33
N GLU A 232 -15.88 -23.24 -4.17
CA GLU A 232 -14.51 -23.31 -4.70
C GLU A 232 -14.16 -22.16 -5.68
N SER A 233 -15.13 -21.31 -6.03
CA SER A 233 -14.96 -20.21 -6.99
C SER A 233 -14.23 -18.96 -6.45
N GLN A 234 -13.64 -19.03 -5.25
CA GLN A 234 -13.02 -17.88 -4.56
C GLN A 234 -11.89 -17.16 -5.33
N PHE A 235 -11.27 -17.84 -6.30
CA PHE A 235 -10.25 -17.26 -7.19
C PHE A 235 -10.65 -17.27 -8.67
N ASN A 236 -11.91 -17.57 -8.98
CA ASN A 236 -12.40 -17.63 -10.34
C ASN A 236 -12.56 -16.22 -10.92
N ILE A 237 -11.66 -15.85 -11.83
CA ILE A 237 -11.60 -14.54 -12.48
C ILE A 237 -12.93 -14.18 -13.16
N ASN A 238 -13.62 -15.15 -13.77
CA ASN A 238 -14.89 -14.90 -14.46
C ASN A 238 -16.01 -14.56 -13.47
N GLU A 239 -16.06 -15.21 -12.31
CA GLU A 239 -17.01 -14.85 -11.25
C GLU A 239 -16.71 -13.46 -10.69
N GLY A 240 -15.43 -13.11 -10.53
CA GLY A 240 -15.01 -11.77 -10.13
C GLY A 240 -15.42 -10.69 -11.14
N LEU A 241 -15.23 -10.94 -12.44
CA LEU A 241 -15.67 -10.03 -13.50
C LEU A 241 -17.19 -9.84 -13.49
N ARG A 242 -17.96 -10.93 -13.39
CA ARG A 242 -19.43 -10.84 -13.31
C ARG A 242 -19.87 -10.08 -12.05
N PHE A 243 -19.21 -10.30 -10.93
CA PHE A 243 -19.50 -9.59 -9.69
C PHE A 243 -19.24 -8.09 -9.85
N LEU A 244 -18.09 -7.66 -10.38
CA LEU A 244 -17.81 -6.25 -10.65
C LEU A 244 -18.83 -5.62 -11.59
N MET A 245 -19.18 -6.29 -12.69
CA MET A 245 -20.20 -5.80 -13.62
C MET A 245 -21.56 -5.62 -12.94
N SER A 246 -21.92 -6.51 -12.02
CA SER A 246 -23.15 -6.34 -11.23
C SER A 246 -23.09 -5.10 -10.32
N LEU A 247 -21.92 -4.78 -9.74
CA LEU A 247 -21.75 -3.56 -8.94
C LEU A 247 -21.87 -2.31 -9.81
N VAL A 248 -21.19 -2.28 -10.96
CA VAL A 248 -21.24 -1.15 -11.91
C VAL A 248 -22.68 -0.90 -12.37
N HIS A 249 -23.44 -1.95 -12.68
CA HIS A 249 -24.82 -1.82 -13.14
C HIS A 249 -25.78 -1.36 -12.03
N ASN A 250 -25.63 -1.89 -10.81
CA ASN A 250 -26.56 -1.64 -9.71
C ASN A 250 -26.39 -0.25 -9.07
N GLU A 251 -25.22 0.35 -9.17
CA GLU A 251 -24.94 1.65 -8.56
C GLU A 251 -25.70 2.80 -9.24
N GLY A 252 -26.13 2.63 -10.50
CA GLY A 252 -27.06 3.54 -11.20
C GLY A 252 -26.53 4.95 -11.50
N ARG A 253 -25.23 5.21 -11.31
CA ARG A 253 -24.58 6.51 -11.58
C ARG A 253 -24.29 6.68 -13.07
N SER A 254 -24.46 7.90 -13.58
CA SER A 254 -24.18 8.24 -14.98
C SER A 254 -22.74 7.95 -15.40
N GLU A 255 -21.79 8.20 -14.52
CA GLU A 255 -20.35 8.01 -14.70
C GLU A 255 -20.00 6.53 -14.88
N LEU A 256 -20.83 5.64 -14.34
CA LEU A 256 -20.66 4.19 -14.48
C LEU A 256 -21.28 3.64 -15.76
N LYS A 257 -22.13 4.41 -16.43
CA LYS A 257 -22.66 4.02 -17.74
C LYS A 257 -21.55 3.95 -18.77
N GLU A 258 -20.72 4.99 -18.86
CA GLU A 258 -19.57 5.02 -19.77
C GLU A 258 -18.59 3.87 -19.45
N LEU A 259 -18.24 3.69 -18.17
CA LEU A 259 -17.37 2.58 -17.76
C LEU A 259 -17.97 1.21 -18.10
N SER A 260 -19.27 1.02 -17.90
CA SER A 260 -19.99 -0.20 -18.28
C SER A 260 -19.89 -0.44 -19.78
N ASP A 261 -20.15 0.58 -20.61
CA ASP A 261 -20.08 0.46 -22.07
C ASP A 261 -18.66 0.11 -22.54
N ILE A 262 -17.63 0.72 -21.93
CA ILE A 262 -16.23 0.37 -22.19
C ILE A 262 -15.97 -1.10 -21.86
N ILE A 263 -16.35 -1.58 -20.66
CA ILE A 263 -16.10 -2.98 -20.27
C ILE A 263 -16.87 -3.95 -21.18
N LEU A 264 -18.13 -3.67 -21.50
CA LEU A 264 -18.95 -4.50 -22.39
C LEU A 264 -18.33 -4.59 -23.79
N SER A 265 -17.86 -3.48 -24.37
CA SER A 265 -17.16 -3.50 -25.67
C SER A 265 -15.93 -4.41 -25.62
N ARG A 266 -15.23 -4.43 -24.48
CA ARG A 266 -14.04 -5.26 -24.28
C ARG A 266 -14.37 -6.75 -24.12
N GLN A 267 -15.61 -7.08 -23.75
CA GLN A 267 -16.16 -8.44 -23.72
C GLN A 267 -16.77 -8.90 -25.05
N GLY A 268 -16.64 -8.10 -26.12
CA GLY A 268 -17.15 -8.43 -27.46
C GLY A 268 -18.56 -7.91 -27.76
N ALA A 269 -19.12 -7.02 -26.93
CA ALA A 269 -20.32 -6.28 -27.31
C ALA A 269 -20.03 -5.31 -28.47
N ARG A 270 -21.09 -4.80 -29.12
CA ARG A 270 -20.97 -3.80 -30.18
C ARG A 270 -20.39 -2.50 -29.61
N GLY A 271 -19.44 -1.90 -30.32
CA GLY A 271 -18.83 -0.62 -29.92
C GLY A 271 -17.36 -0.55 -30.29
N GLN A 272 -16.76 0.64 -30.18
CA GLN A 272 -15.32 0.80 -30.31
C GLN A 272 -14.65 0.36 -28.99
N ARG A 273 -13.70 -0.58 -29.06
CA ARG A 273 -12.88 -0.95 -27.90
C ARG A 273 -12.08 0.26 -27.44
N GLN A 274 -12.18 0.61 -26.16
CA GLN A 274 -11.40 1.66 -25.52
C GLN A 274 -10.56 1.10 -24.38
N GLY A 275 -9.42 1.74 -24.12
CA GLY A 275 -8.58 1.45 -22.96
C GLY A 275 -9.22 1.98 -21.66
N LEU A 276 -8.87 1.38 -20.53
CA LEU A 276 -9.29 1.84 -19.21
C LEU A 276 -8.28 2.84 -18.66
N THR A 277 -8.76 4.03 -18.28
CA THR A 277 -7.93 5.04 -17.63
C THR A 277 -7.60 4.63 -16.20
N ALA A 278 -6.63 5.31 -15.57
CA ALA A 278 -6.33 5.14 -14.16
C ALA A 278 -7.56 5.42 -13.27
N ASP A 279 -8.40 6.39 -13.66
CA ASP A 279 -9.62 6.76 -12.94
C ASP A 279 -10.66 5.66 -13.02
N HIS A 280 -10.86 5.05 -14.20
CA HIS A 280 -11.75 3.89 -14.37
C HIS A 280 -11.36 2.74 -13.46
N LEU A 281 -10.07 2.40 -13.43
CA LEU A 281 -9.57 1.31 -12.60
C LEU A 281 -9.70 1.62 -11.11
N LEU A 282 -9.34 2.84 -10.68
CA LEU A 282 -9.52 3.25 -9.29
C LEU A 282 -10.99 3.21 -8.87
N PHE A 283 -11.91 3.65 -9.75
CA PHE A 283 -13.34 3.60 -9.47
C PHE A 283 -13.81 2.18 -9.19
N LEU A 284 -13.42 1.20 -10.01
CA LEU A 284 -13.78 -0.21 -9.78
C LEU A 284 -13.24 -0.73 -8.44
N TRP A 285 -12.01 -0.36 -8.06
CA TRP A 285 -11.44 -0.72 -6.76
C TRP A 285 -12.22 -0.10 -5.59
N GLU A 286 -12.60 1.17 -5.71
CA GLU A 286 -13.35 1.86 -4.67
C GLU A 286 -14.80 1.36 -4.55
N LEU A 287 -15.45 0.99 -5.67
CA LEU A 287 -16.77 0.33 -5.64
C LEU A 287 -16.70 -1.03 -4.93
N LEU A 288 -15.66 -1.80 -5.25
CA LEU A 288 -15.42 -3.08 -4.58
C LEU A 288 -15.23 -2.87 -3.07
N PHE A 289 -14.43 -1.87 -2.69
CA PHE A 289 -14.20 -1.50 -1.30
C PHE A 289 -15.49 -1.12 -0.57
N ASP A 290 -16.32 -0.23 -1.14
CA ASP A 290 -17.59 0.18 -0.53
C ASP A 290 -18.52 -1.00 -0.29
N ARG A 291 -18.70 -1.82 -1.32
CA ARG A 291 -19.56 -3.01 -1.21
C ARG A 291 -19.05 -3.95 -0.12
N PHE A 292 -17.74 -4.12 -0.04
CA PHE A 292 -17.08 -5.02 0.90
C PHE A 292 -17.20 -4.52 2.34
N VAL A 293 -16.82 -3.27 2.60
CA VAL A 293 -16.86 -2.64 3.92
C VAL A 293 -18.28 -2.53 4.45
N MET A 294 -19.24 -2.16 3.59
CA MET A 294 -20.65 -2.10 3.97
C MET A 294 -21.12 -3.46 4.49
N THR A 295 -20.80 -4.55 3.79
CA THR A 295 -21.19 -5.90 4.20
C THR A 295 -20.55 -6.30 5.53
N LEU A 296 -19.23 -6.07 5.70
CA LEU A 296 -18.52 -6.45 6.93
C LEU A 296 -18.88 -5.59 8.15
N SER A 297 -19.37 -4.38 7.93
CA SER A 297 -19.80 -3.48 9.01
C SER A 297 -21.19 -3.85 9.56
N HIS A 298 -21.94 -4.72 8.87
CA HIS A 298 -23.23 -5.20 9.35
C HIS A 298 -23.06 -6.43 10.27
N PRO A 299 -23.50 -6.37 11.54
CA PRO A 299 -23.26 -7.42 12.54
C PRO A 299 -23.92 -8.76 12.21
N SER A 300 -24.89 -8.79 11.28
CA SER A 300 -25.60 -10.02 10.88
C SER A 300 -24.82 -10.91 9.91
N VAL A 301 -23.71 -10.44 9.34
CA VAL A 301 -22.89 -11.18 8.36
C VAL A 301 -21.59 -11.68 8.97
N ALA A 302 -21.49 -11.75 10.30
CA ALA A 302 -20.35 -12.38 10.95
C ALA A 302 -20.22 -13.80 10.38
N PRO A 303 -19.14 -14.12 9.64
CA PRO A 303 -18.98 -15.43 9.05
C PRO A 303 -19.00 -16.41 10.21
N SER A 304 -19.97 -17.32 10.20
CA SER A 304 -20.06 -18.37 11.19
C SER A 304 -18.70 -19.06 11.22
N THR A 305 -17.93 -18.86 12.29
CA THR A 305 -16.58 -19.42 12.49
C THR A 305 -16.59 -20.95 12.60
N GLN A 306 -17.69 -21.58 12.23
CA GLN A 306 -17.87 -23.01 12.21
C GLN A 306 -17.23 -23.57 10.94
N THR A 307 -16.29 -24.50 11.14
CA THR A 307 -15.78 -25.48 10.18
C THR A 307 -14.44 -25.17 9.48
N LEU A 308 -13.41 -24.83 10.25
CA LEU A 308 -12.01 -25.23 9.95
C LEU A 308 -11.38 -26.05 11.09
N GLN A 309 -12.21 -26.75 11.88
CA GLN A 309 -11.80 -27.93 12.63
C GLN A 309 -12.15 -29.17 11.81
N ARG A 310 -11.36 -29.51 10.80
CA ARG A 310 -11.30 -30.88 10.29
C ARG A 310 -9.84 -31.32 10.28
N ASP A 311 -9.62 -32.40 11.00
CA ASP A 311 -8.42 -33.23 11.12
C ASP A 311 -7.25 -32.66 11.95
N GLY A 312 -7.54 -32.49 13.23
CA GLY A 312 -6.54 -32.65 14.28
C GLY A 312 -5.99 -34.09 14.30
N ARG A 313 -4.96 -34.36 13.51
CA ARG A 313 -3.87 -35.26 13.91
C ARG A 313 -2.64 -34.40 14.17
N VAL A 314 -2.50 -33.98 15.42
CA VAL A 314 -1.24 -33.47 15.95
C VAL A 314 -0.34 -34.69 16.22
N PRO A 315 0.81 -34.84 15.55
CA PRO A 315 1.80 -35.82 15.97
C PRO A 315 2.39 -35.35 17.30
N ASN A 316 2.32 -36.22 18.29
CA ASN A 316 2.89 -36.05 19.62
C ASN A 316 4.43 -35.95 19.52
N PRO A 317 5.09 -34.82 19.86
CA PRO A 317 6.53 -34.80 19.97
C PRO A 317 6.92 -35.26 21.38
N LYS A 318 7.45 -36.48 21.46
CA LYS A 318 8.21 -36.93 22.62
C LYS A 318 9.42 -36.01 22.82
N VAL A 319 9.58 -35.66 24.07
CA VAL A 319 10.71 -34.96 24.70
C VAL A 319 12.01 -35.68 24.38
N ASP A 320 13.05 -34.93 24.03
CA ASP A 320 14.41 -35.20 24.52
C ASP A 320 15.20 -33.89 24.62
N ALA A 321 15.71 -33.66 25.82
CA ALA A 321 16.62 -32.58 26.17
C ALA A 321 18.05 -32.95 25.78
N GLY A 322 18.75 -32.04 25.11
CA GLY A 322 20.16 -32.23 24.79
C GLY A 322 20.77 -30.95 24.22
N ALA A 323 21.58 -30.28 25.03
CA ALA A 323 22.40 -29.15 24.63
C ALA A 323 23.35 -29.53 23.49
N MET A 324 23.48 -28.67 22.46
CA MET A 324 24.77 -28.39 21.82
C MET A 324 24.66 -27.26 20.78
N SER A 325 25.56 -26.29 20.93
CA SER A 325 25.95 -25.27 19.97
C SER A 325 26.43 -25.86 18.64
N SER A 326 25.98 -25.32 17.49
CA SER A 326 26.67 -25.46 16.20
C SER A 326 26.14 -24.53 15.09
N PRO A 327 26.93 -24.32 14.00
CA PRO A 327 27.01 -23.09 13.23
C PRO A 327 26.12 -23.05 11.96
N ARG A 328 26.09 -21.88 11.32
CA ARG A 328 25.41 -21.62 10.04
C ARG A 328 25.98 -22.53 8.93
N HIS A 329 25.20 -23.52 8.50
CA HIS A 329 25.41 -24.21 7.23
C HIS A 329 24.48 -23.64 6.16
N SER A 330 25.08 -23.03 5.14
CA SER A 330 24.45 -22.76 3.85
C SER A 330 24.27 -24.06 3.08
N THR A 331 23.03 -24.43 2.78
CA THR A 331 22.71 -25.55 1.88
C THR A 331 23.06 -25.20 0.43
N PRO A 332 23.75 -26.08 -0.33
CA PRO A 332 24.01 -25.85 -1.75
C PRO A 332 22.70 -25.95 -2.56
N LYS A 333 22.47 -25.00 -3.47
CA LYS A 333 21.40 -25.11 -4.47
C LYS A 333 21.76 -26.20 -5.50
N PRO A 334 20.78 -26.98 -5.98
CA PRO A 334 21.04 -28.01 -6.99
C PRO A 334 21.49 -27.39 -8.32
N HIS A 335 22.49 -27.99 -8.96
CA HIS A 335 22.95 -27.62 -10.28
C HIS A 335 21.88 -27.95 -11.35
N PRO A 336 21.68 -27.07 -12.36
CA PRO A 336 20.81 -27.39 -13.49
C PRO A 336 21.41 -28.50 -14.37
N ARG A 337 20.53 -29.29 -15.00
CA ARG A 337 20.90 -30.37 -15.93
C ARG A 337 21.65 -29.81 -17.15
N PRO A 338 22.65 -30.52 -17.70
CA PRO A 338 23.33 -30.10 -18.92
C PRO A 338 22.31 -29.95 -20.06
N GLY A 339 22.35 -28.81 -20.75
CA GLY A 339 21.46 -28.48 -21.88
C GLY A 339 20.26 -27.58 -21.55
N VAL A 340 20.03 -27.19 -20.29
CA VAL A 340 18.96 -26.25 -19.92
C VAL A 340 19.56 -24.88 -19.60
N PRO A 341 19.26 -23.82 -20.38
CA PRO A 341 19.78 -22.48 -20.12
C PRO A 341 19.25 -21.93 -18.79
N CYS A 342 20.14 -21.34 -18.00
CA CYS A 342 19.79 -20.70 -16.74
C CYS A 342 18.85 -19.49 -17.00
N PRO A 343 17.66 -19.42 -16.38
CA PRO A 343 16.69 -18.34 -16.62
C PRO A 343 17.23 -16.94 -16.29
N GLU A 344 18.17 -16.85 -15.34
CA GLU A 344 18.81 -15.58 -14.94
C GLU A 344 19.87 -15.09 -15.95
N CYS A 345 20.19 -15.86 -17.01
CA CYS A 345 21.29 -15.59 -17.93
C CYS A 345 20.85 -15.05 -19.31
N MET A 346 19.56 -14.82 -19.56
CA MET A 346 19.07 -14.32 -20.86
C MET A 346 19.35 -12.83 -21.14
N GLY A 347 20.18 -12.16 -20.33
CA GLY A 347 20.50 -10.73 -20.47
C GLY A 347 21.98 -10.35 -20.51
N ALA A 348 22.91 -11.32 -20.45
CA ALA A 348 24.35 -11.01 -20.40
C ALA A 348 25.03 -11.20 -21.76
N GLY A 349 25.72 -10.16 -22.23
CA GLY A 349 26.24 -10.00 -23.59
C GLY A 349 27.06 -11.18 -24.14
N ILE A 350 26.67 -11.61 -25.33
CA ILE A 350 27.36 -12.61 -26.16
C ILE A 350 28.60 -11.95 -26.78
N ARG A 351 29.78 -12.57 -26.63
CA ARG A 351 31.00 -12.16 -27.35
C ARG A 351 31.37 -13.23 -28.38
N ARG A 352 31.79 -12.79 -29.56
CA ARG A 352 32.21 -13.64 -30.67
C ARG A 352 33.66 -14.10 -30.44
N ALA A 353 33.93 -15.40 -30.53
CA ALA A 353 35.30 -15.92 -30.53
C ALA A 353 35.92 -15.78 -31.94
N PRO A 354 37.26 -15.62 -32.07
CA PRO A 354 37.88 -15.20 -33.33
C PRO A 354 38.10 -16.31 -34.37
N SER A 355 37.75 -17.57 -34.09
CA SER A 355 38.01 -18.67 -35.03
C SER A 355 36.90 -19.73 -34.97
N GLU A 356 36.33 -20.00 -36.15
CA GLU A 356 35.43 -21.11 -36.50
C GLU A 356 34.11 -21.26 -35.72
N GLY A 357 33.05 -20.67 -36.28
CA GLY A 357 31.68 -21.21 -36.28
C GLY A 357 30.92 -21.39 -34.94
N GLN A 358 31.56 -21.28 -33.78
CA GLN A 358 30.97 -21.59 -32.49
C GLN A 358 30.85 -20.34 -31.61
N TRP A 359 29.71 -20.20 -30.95
CA TRP A 359 29.49 -19.17 -29.95
C TRP A 359 29.67 -19.78 -28.56
N VAL A 360 30.62 -19.25 -27.78
CA VAL A 360 30.86 -19.69 -26.40
C VAL A 360 30.30 -18.65 -25.43
N THR A 361 29.45 -19.09 -24.52
CA THR A 361 28.96 -18.28 -23.40
C THR A 361 29.65 -18.73 -22.11
N SER A 362 30.17 -17.79 -21.33
CA SER A 362 30.75 -18.07 -20.00
C SER A 362 30.07 -17.21 -18.95
N CYS A 363 29.49 -17.82 -17.91
CA CYS A 363 28.84 -17.11 -16.82
C CYS A 363 29.80 -16.90 -15.65
N ARG A 364 30.18 -15.65 -15.36
CA ARG A 364 31.04 -15.32 -14.21
C ARG A 364 30.40 -15.60 -12.85
N ARG A 365 29.07 -15.70 -12.77
CA ARG A 365 28.34 -15.85 -11.51
C ARG A 365 28.18 -17.31 -11.06
N CYS A 366 28.11 -18.25 -12.00
CA CYS A 366 28.00 -19.68 -11.69
C CYS A 366 29.14 -20.53 -12.26
N GLY A 367 30.10 -19.94 -12.98
CA GLY A 367 31.22 -20.65 -13.59
C GLY A 367 30.85 -21.54 -14.79
N GLY A 368 29.59 -21.54 -15.22
CA GLY A 368 29.12 -22.37 -16.33
C GLY A 368 29.59 -21.88 -17.69
N THR A 369 30.08 -22.80 -18.52
CA THR A 369 30.40 -22.58 -19.94
C THR A 369 29.43 -23.35 -20.83
N GLY A 370 28.86 -22.71 -21.85
CA GLY A 370 27.97 -23.35 -22.84
C GLY A 370 28.40 -23.01 -24.26
N VAL A 371 28.36 -23.99 -25.16
CA VAL A 371 28.63 -23.84 -26.59
C VAL A 371 27.31 -23.85 -27.35
N ILE A 372 27.10 -22.88 -28.22
CA ILE A 372 25.95 -22.80 -29.11
C ILE A 372 26.46 -23.04 -30.54
N GLU A 373 26.03 -24.15 -31.14
CA GLU A 373 26.25 -24.43 -32.56
C GLU A 373 25.21 -23.69 -33.40
N ALA A 374 25.66 -22.97 -34.42
CA ALA A 374 24.76 -22.36 -35.40
C ALA A 374 24.27 -23.46 -36.35
N GLN A 375 22.98 -23.77 -36.31
CA GLN A 375 22.34 -24.51 -37.41
C GLN A 375 22.10 -23.52 -38.56
N GLY A 376 22.71 -23.81 -39.71
CA GLY A 376 22.60 -23.03 -40.95
C GLY A 376 21.30 -23.30 -41.70
#